data_AF-A0A975XZU8-F1
#
_entry.id   AF-A0A975XZU8-F1
#
_cell.length_a   1.000
_cell.length_b   1.000
_cell.length_c   1.000
_cell.angle_alpha   90.00
_cell.angle_beta   90.00
_cell.angle_gamma   90.00
#
_symmetry.space_group_name_H-M   'P 1'
#
loop_
_entity.id
_entity.type
_entity.pdbx_description
1 polymer ?
#
loop_
_entity_poly.entity_id
_entity_poly.type
_entity_poly.pdbx_seq_one_letter_code
_entity_poly.pdbx_strand_id
1 'polypeptide(L)'
;MLPEETEWSMQKRLTASWLGQEQVRLSGEPFFLAAWEVMTDYKVNDARRHWNAPSIDFLFLDSSGRVVLVELKRAVRTPREGWNVVCQVSHRAQALAVGFGQPLIESAYTDCRSGLDGRATRSTDLAPLLQAHADAFRQPPLDQLPAVPVRRIVMAEKFETGFADVLSVMNASTPEQLTKILSRYKRTGEIKRYLDLPPDPAMVDMRPILAVTTDGIGWPEAAAG
;
A
#
# COMPACT_ATOMS: atom_id res chain seq x y z
N MET A 1 -29.83 -2.00 -11.30
CA MET A 1 -28.39 -1.81 -11.53
C MET A 1 -27.76 -1.53 -10.18
N LEU A 2 -26.83 -2.36 -9.72
CA LEU A 2 -25.99 -1.98 -8.60
C LEU A 2 -25.11 -0.80 -9.05
N PRO A 3 -24.87 0.20 -8.20
CA PRO A 3 -23.96 1.29 -8.53
C PRO A 3 -22.59 0.74 -8.91
N GLU A 4 -21.97 1.32 -9.94
CA GLU A 4 -20.63 0.95 -10.39
C GLU A 4 -19.65 1.07 -9.22
N GLU A 5 -18.91 0.01 -8.91
CA GLU A 5 -17.95 0.04 -7.80
C GLU A 5 -16.84 1.07 -8.11
N THR A 6 -16.63 1.97 -7.15
CA THR A 6 -15.55 2.97 -7.15
C THR A 6 -14.32 2.43 -6.42
N GLU A 7 -13.14 2.99 -6.70
CA GLU A 7 -11.90 2.66 -5.96
C GLU A 7 -12.09 2.83 -4.44
N TRP A 8 -12.79 3.88 -4.03
CA TRP A 8 -13.09 4.15 -2.63
C TRP A 8 -14.03 3.12 -1.99
N SER A 9 -15.08 2.68 -2.69
CA SER A 9 -15.95 1.63 -2.18
C SER A 9 -15.23 0.28 -2.08
N MET A 10 -14.37 -0.03 -3.04
CA MET A 10 -13.52 -1.23 -3.02
C MET A 10 -12.56 -1.20 -1.83
N GLN A 11 -11.87 -0.07 -1.61
CA GLN A 11 -10.97 0.10 -0.48
C GLN A 11 -11.69 -0.06 0.86
N LYS A 12 -12.89 0.54 1.01
CA LYS A 12 -13.71 0.38 2.22
C LYS A 12 -14.10 -1.07 2.48
N ARG A 13 -14.54 -1.79 1.43
CA ARG A 13 -14.91 -3.20 1.51
C ARG A 13 -13.73 -4.07 1.92
N LEU A 14 -12.57 -3.87 1.30
CA LEU A 14 -11.33 -4.57 1.65
C LEU A 14 -10.90 -4.27 3.08
N THR A 15 -10.94 -2.99 3.50
CA THR A 15 -10.62 -2.59 4.88
C THR A 15 -11.51 -3.34 5.88
N ALA A 16 -12.83 -3.33 5.68
CA ALA A 16 -13.77 -4.01 6.56
C ALA A 16 -13.51 -5.52 6.63
N SER A 17 -13.27 -6.16 5.47
CA SER A 17 -12.94 -7.59 5.40
C SER A 17 -11.65 -7.93 6.14
N TRP A 18 -10.59 -7.14 5.93
CA TRP A 18 -9.27 -7.39 6.47
C TRP A 18 -9.14 -7.07 7.95
N LEU A 19 -9.93 -6.10 8.45
CA LEU A 19 -10.00 -5.80 9.89
C LEU A 19 -10.49 -7.01 10.71
N GLY A 20 -11.33 -7.86 10.12
CA GLY A 20 -11.83 -9.09 10.75
C GLY A 20 -10.88 -10.29 10.66
N GLN A 21 -9.70 -10.13 10.05
CA GLN A 21 -8.73 -11.20 9.86
C GLN A 21 -7.46 -10.94 10.69
N GLU A 22 -6.87 -11.99 11.27
CA GLU A 22 -5.55 -11.92 11.91
C GLU A 22 -4.46 -11.58 10.87
N GLN A 23 -4.57 -12.20 9.69
CA GLN A 23 -3.67 -12.02 8.56
C GLN A 23 -4.46 -11.94 7.25
N VAL A 24 -4.00 -11.09 6.34
CA VAL A 24 -4.47 -10.99 4.96
C VAL A 24 -3.50 -11.73 4.06
N ARG A 25 -4.00 -12.60 3.17
CA ARG A 25 -3.13 -13.27 2.19
C ARG A 25 -3.16 -12.54 0.85
N LEU A 26 -2.00 -12.06 0.41
CA LEU A 26 -1.81 -11.49 -0.93
C LEU A 26 -0.86 -12.40 -1.72
N SER A 27 -1.34 -12.97 -2.83
CA SER A 27 -0.61 -13.98 -3.61
C SER A 27 -0.08 -15.14 -2.75
N GLY A 28 -0.88 -15.59 -1.77
CA GLY A 28 -0.55 -16.69 -0.86
C GLY A 28 0.32 -16.32 0.34
N GLU A 29 0.98 -15.16 0.33
CA GLU A 29 1.82 -14.68 1.43
C GLU A 29 0.97 -13.95 2.49
N PRO A 30 1.15 -14.25 3.79
CA PRO A 30 0.41 -13.58 4.86
C PRO A 30 1.00 -12.22 5.24
N PHE A 31 0.12 -11.25 5.47
CA PHE A 31 0.44 -9.89 5.86
C PHE A 31 -0.48 -9.41 6.99
N PHE A 32 0.05 -8.56 7.85
CA PHE A 32 -0.71 -7.89 8.90
C PHE A 32 -1.08 -6.48 8.45
N LEU A 33 -2.38 -6.14 8.40
CA LEU A 33 -2.84 -4.80 8.03
C LEU A 33 -2.57 -3.83 9.19
N ALA A 34 -1.56 -2.97 9.02
CA ALA A 34 -1.21 -1.97 10.01
C ALA A 34 -2.06 -0.70 9.86
N ALA A 35 -2.17 -0.15 8.64
CA ALA A 35 -2.93 1.09 8.41
C ALA A 35 -3.46 1.19 6.97
N TRP A 36 -4.36 2.15 6.72
CA TRP A 36 -4.89 2.49 5.39
C TRP A 36 -4.83 4.00 5.16
N GLU A 37 -4.83 4.39 3.88
CA GLU A 37 -4.77 5.80 3.45
C GLU A 37 -3.63 6.61 4.11
N VAL A 38 -2.45 6.00 4.29
CA VAL A 38 -1.33 6.62 4.99
C VAL A 38 -0.67 7.68 4.10
N MET A 39 -0.59 8.91 4.58
CA MET A 39 0.09 10.02 3.91
C MET A 39 1.60 9.93 4.11
N THR A 40 2.39 10.68 3.33
CA THR A 40 3.86 10.66 3.42
C THR A 40 4.44 11.15 4.75
N ASP A 41 3.64 11.77 5.62
CA ASP A 41 4.00 12.14 7.00
C ASP A 41 3.48 11.12 8.04
N TYR A 42 3.09 9.93 7.60
CA TYR A 42 2.51 8.84 8.38
C TYR A 42 1.16 9.09 9.04
N LYS A 43 0.52 10.25 8.79
CA LYS A 43 -0.86 10.45 9.23
C LYS A 43 -1.83 9.72 8.32
N VAL A 44 -2.98 9.34 8.87
CA VAL A 44 -4.10 8.82 8.08
C VAL A 44 -4.77 9.99 7.35
N ASN A 45 -5.02 9.81 6.06
CA ASN A 45 -5.68 10.82 5.24
C ASN A 45 -7.14 11.01 5.69
N ASP A 46 -7.39 12.08 6.43
CA ASP A 46 -8.74 12.58 6.69
C ASP A 46 -9.04 13.74 5.74
N ALA A 47 -9.95 13.50 4.79
CA ALA A 47 -10.39 14.49 3.81
C ALA A 47 -10.92 15.80 4.45
N ARG A 48 -11.25 15.79 5.75
CA ARG A 48 -11.70 16.98 6.50
C ARG A 48 -10.53 17.83 7.03
N ARG A 49 -9.33 17.28 7.16
CA ARG A 49 -8.16 17.93 7.80
C ARG A 49 -7.01 18.19 6.85
N HIS A 50 -6.80 17.30 5.88
CA HIS A 50 -5.65 17.34 4.98
C HIS A 50 -6.12 17.14 3.54
N TRP A 51 -6.43 18.24 2.85
CA TRP A 51 -6.81 18.17 1.44
C TRP A 51 -5.57 17.92 0.58
N ASN A 52 -5.59 16.87 -0.24
CA ASN A 52 -4.63 16.57 -1.33
C ASN A 52 -3.19 16.15 -0.97
N ALA A 53 -2.90 15.73 0.27
CA ALA A 53 -1.59 15.15 0.55
C ALA A 53 -1.47 13.75 -0.13
N PRO A 54 -0.32 13.41 -0.72
CA PRO A 54 -0.16 12.12 -1.37
C PRO A 54 -0.20 10.96 -0.34
N SER A 55 -1.08 9.98 -0.56
CA SER A 55 -1.24 8.80 0.31
C SER A 55 -0.95 7.50 -0.42
N ILE A 56 -0.83 6.41 0.36
CA ILE A 56 -0.86 5.01 -0.07
C ILE A 56 -2.13 4.34 0.45
N ASP A 57 -2.76 3.47 -0.32
CA ASP A 57 -4.05 2.88 0.06
C ASP A 57 -3.97 1.97 1.27
N PHE A 58 -2.92 1.14 1.37
CA PHE A 58 -2.68 0.28 2.53
C PHE A 58 -1.20 0.17 2.89
N LEU A 59 -0.97 0.07 4.19
CA LEU A 59 0.32 -0.23 4.80
C LEU A 59 0.19 -1.55 5.57
N PHE A 60 0.97 -2.53 5.16
CA PHE A 60 1.06 -3.85 5.75
C PHE A 60 2.42 -4.08 6.39
N LEU A 61 2.49 -5.07 7.28
CA LEU A 61 3.72 -5.68 7.76
C LEU A 61 3.75 -7.16 7.32
N ASP A 62 4.87 -7.63 6.77
CA ASP A 62 5.09 -9.07 6.57
C ASP A 62 5.43 -9.78 7.88
N SER A 63 5.59 -11.10 7.88
CA SER A 63 5.92 -11.87 9.10
C SER A 63 7.22 -11.44 9.78
N SER A 64 8.15 -10.82 9.05
CA SER A 64 9.39 -10.27 9.61
C SER A 64 9.28 -8.81 10.06
N GLY A 65 8.07 -8.23 10.02
CA GLY A 65 7.83 -6.82 10.36
C GLY A 65 8.25 -5.83 9.27
N ARG A 66 8.62 -6.29 8.06
CA ARG A 66 8.97 -5.36 6.98
C ARG A 66 7.73 -4.69 6.43
N VAL A 67 7.86 -3.39 6.18
CA VAL A 67 6.79 -2.58 5.60
C VAL A 67 6.51 -3.00 4.16
N VAL A 68 5.23 -3.19 3.86
CA VAL A 68 4.71 -3.51 2.54
C VAL A 68 3.63 -2.50 2.20
N LEU A 69 3.83 -1.75 1.11
CA LEU A 69 2.91 -0.74 0.64
C LEU A 69 2.09 -1.26 -0.52
N VAL A 70 0.78 -1.10 -0.46
CA VAL A 70 -0.15 -1.52 -1.50
C VAL A 70 -0.88 -0.30 -2.06
N GLU A 71 -0.73 -0.09 -3.36
CA GLU A 71 -1.56 0.84 -4.13
C GLU A 71 -2.65 0.05 -4.85
N LEU A 72 -3.89 0.44 -4.62
CA LEU A 72 -5.09 -0.20 -5.14
C LEU A 72 -5.61 0.60 -6.33
N LYS A 73 -5.94 -0.10 -7.42
CA LYS A 73 -6.63 0.47 -8.57
C LYS A 73 -7.79 -0.45 -8.93
N ARG A 74 -8.90 0.09 -9.42
CA ARG A 74 -9.98 -0.78 -9.91
C ARG A 74 -9.51 -1.66 -11.08
N ALA A 75 -8.88 -1.03 -12.06
CA ALA A 75 -8.26 -1.72 -13.18
C ALA A 75 -7.04 -0.94 -13.67
N VAL A 76 -6.10 -1.64 -14.29
CA VAL A 76 -4.99 -1.05 -15.04
C VAL A 76 -5.13 -1.49 -16.49
N ARG A 77 -5.65 -0.59 -17.34
CA ARG A 77 -6.11 -0.89 -18.69
C ARG A 77 -5.07 -0.59 -19.77
N THR A 78 -4.18 0.36 -19.49
CA THR A 78 -3.19 0.80 -20.48
C THR A 78 -1.78 0.83 -19.88
N PRO A 79 -0.72 0.73 -20.70
CA PRO A 79 0.65 0.89 -20.23
C PRO A 79 0.89 2.24 -19.53
N ARG A 80 0.17 3.30 -19.94
CA ARG A 80 0.27 4.62 -19.28
C ARG A 80 -0.30 4.59 -17.87
N GLU A 81 -1.43 3.92 -17.66
CA GLU A 81 -1.99 3.70 -16.31
C GLU A 81 -1.06 2.82 -15.48
N GLY A 82 -0.45 1.80 -16.10
CA GLY A 82 0.60 0.98 -15.50
C GLY A 82 1.76 1.83 -14.98
N TRP A 83 2.32 2.70 -15.82
CA TRP A 83 3.39 3.61 -15.42
C TRP A 83 2.96 4.54 -14.29
N ASN A 84 1.74 5.08 -14.33
CA ASN A 84 1.22 5.93 -13.27
C ASN A 84 1.20 5.22 -11.91
N VAL A 85 0.60 4.02 -11.85
CA VAL A 85 0.43 3.31 -10.57
C VAL A 85 1.76 2.80 -10.01
N VAL A 86 2.69 2.33 -10.85
CA VAL A 86 4.02 1.91 -10.38
C VAL A 86 4.85 3.11 -9.91
N CYS A 87 4.74 4.27 -10.58
CA CYS A 87 5.40 5.51 -10.13
C CYS A 87 4.80 6.00 -8.82
N GLN A 88 3.47 5.91 -8.67
CA GLN A 88 2.76 6.29 -7.46
C GLN A 88 3.23 5.49 -6.24
N VAL A 89 3.11 4.16 -6.29
CA VAL A 89 3.53 3.29 -5.17
C VAL A 89 5.03 3.44 -4.86
N SER A 90 5.86 3.62 -5.89
CA SER A 90 7.31 3.80 -5.71
C SER A 90 7.64 5.13 -5.06
N HIS A 91 6.96 6.20 -5.45
CA HIS A 91 7.11 7.49 -4.78
C HIS A 91 6.70 7.41 -3.32
N ARG A 92 5.55 6.80 -3.00
CA ARG A 92 5.11 6.70 -1.60
C ARG A 92 6.08 5.86 -0.78
N ALA A 93 6.57 4.75 -1.33
CA ALA A 93 7.60 3.93 -0.70
C ALA A 93 8.86 4.73 -0.37
N GLN A 94 9.38 5.51 -1.32
CA GLN A 94 10.56 6.33 -1.08
C GLN A 94 10.28 7.41 -0.02
N ALA A 95 9.18 8.16 -0.17
CA ALA A 95 8.86 9.26 0.73
C ALA A 95 8.66 8.78 2.18
N LEU A 96 7.97 7.65 2.37
CA LEU A 96 7.79 7.03 3.69
C LEU A 96 9.11 6.47 4.24
N ALA A 97 9.93 5.84 3.39
CA ALA A 97 11.24 5.32 3.82
C ALA A 97 12.16 6.43 4.35
N VAL A 98 12.16 7.63 3.74
CA VAL A 98 12.93 8.81 4.21
C VAL A 98 12.55 9.18 5.64
N GLY A 99 11.24 9.22 5.89
CA GLY A 99 10.67 9.66 7.17
C GLY A 99 10.45 8.53 8.16
N PHE A 100 10.99 7.33 7.91
CA PHE A 100 10.66 6.14 8.69
C PHE A 100 10.92 6.34 10.18
N GLY A 101 9.92 5.96 10.99
CA GLY A 101 10.07 5.78 12.42
C GLY A 101 8.97 4.85 12.93
N GLN A 102 9.35 3.85 13.73
CA GLN A 102 8.36 2.94 14.33
C GLN A 102 7.23 3.66 15.08
N PRO A 103 7.49 4.73 15.88
CA PRO A 103 6.41 5.48 16.53
C PRO A 103 5.40 6.09 15.55
N LEU A 104 5.82 6.37 14.31
CA LEU A 104 4.93 6.90 13.27
C LEU A 104 4.00 5.82 12.71
N ILE A 105 4.49 4.60 12.53
CA ILE A 105 3.66 3.45 12.12
C ILE A 105 2.71 3.05 13.25
N GLU A 106 3.17 3.06 14.50
CA GLU A 106 2.33 2.85 15.69
C GLU A 106 1.18 3.88 15.76
N SER A 107 1.49 5.16 15.51
CA SER A 107 0.47 6.22 15.45
C SER A 107 -0.54 5.96 14.35
N ALA A 108 -0.09 5.65 13.12
CA ALA A 108 -0.98 5.35 12.00
C ALA A 108 -1.88 4.14 12.29
N TYR A 109 -1.30 3.10 12.90
CA TYR A 109 -2.02 1.90 13.33
C TYR A 109 -3.11 2.23 14.36
N THR A 110 -2.76 3.00 15.39
CA THR A 110 -3.71 3.40 16.43
C THR A 110 -4.83 4.26 15.86
N ASP A 111 -4.50 5.24 15.00
CA ASP A 111 -5.50 6.11 14.37
C ASP A 111 -6.50 5.28 13.55
N CYS A 112 -6.02 4.37 12.71
CA CYS A 112 -6.85 3.45 11.94
C CYS A 112 -7.71 2.53 12.83
N ARG A 113 -7.11 1.89 13.84
CA ARG A 113 -7.78 0.87 14.67
C ARG A 113 -8.70 1.44 15.74
N SER A 114 -8.50 2.69 16.15
CA SER A 114 -9.37 3.37 17.13
C SER A 114 -10.80 3.58 16.64
N GLY A 115 -11.06 3.42 15.32
CA GLY A 115 -12.37 3.62 14.72
C GLY A 115 -12.79 5.10 14.63
N LEU A 116 -11.87 6.03 14.85
CA LEU A 116 -12.14 7.47 14.74
C LEU A 116 -12.55 7.87 13.32
N ASP A 117 -11.96 7.24 12.30
CA ASP A 117 -12.25 7.49 10.88
C ASP A 117 -13.46 6.68 10.35
N GLY A 118 -14.15 5.93 11.22
CA GLY A 118 -15.40 5.23 10.91
C GLY A 118 -15.25 3.98 10.02
N ARG A 119 -14.03 3.49 9.81
CA ARG A 119 -13.77 2.22 9.07
C ARG A 119 -13.55 1.01 9.98
N ALA A 120 -13.25 1.22 11.25
CA ALA A 120 -13.12 0.18 12.27
C ALA A 120 -14.12 0.40 13.41
N THR A 121 -14.47 -0.67 14.11
CA THR A 121 -15.22 -0.57 15.38
C THR A 121 -14.37 0.16 16.40
N ARG A 122 -14.95 1.14 17.09
CA ARG A 122 -14.23 1.88 18.13
C ARG A 122 -13.82 0.95 19.26
N SER A 123 -12.53 0.93 19.57
CA SER A 123 -11.97 0.24 20.73
C SER A 123 -11.05 1.19 21.49
N THR A 124 -11.14 1.15 22.82
CA THR A 124 -10.18 1.80 23.73
C THR A 124 -9.08 0.85 24.20
N ASP A 125 -9.24 -0.44 23.92
CA ASP A 125 -8.29 -1.49 24.30
C ASP A 125 -7.66 -2.02 23.01
N LEU A 126 -6.60 -1.35 22.58
CA LEU A 126 -5.81 -1.72 21.41
C LEU A 126 -4.45 -2.22 21.90
N ALA A 127 -4.09 -3.44 21.51
CA ALA A 127 -2.74 -3.93 21.72
C ALA A 127 -1.74 -3.06 20.95
N PRO A 128 -0.52 -2.82 21.49
CA PRO A 128 0.54 -2.16 20.74
C PRO A 128 0.83 -2.85 19.41
N LEU A 129 1.24 -2.11 18.37
CA LEU A 129 1.46 -2.63 17.00
C LEU A 129 2.30 -3.91 16.98
N LEU A 130 3.43 -3.92 17.68
CA LEU A 130 4.36 -5.06 17.68
C LEU A 130 3.78 -6.28 18.38
N GLN A 131 2.93 -6.08 19.39
CA GLN A 131 2.21 -7.17 20.04
C GLN A 131 1.11 -7.72 19.12
N ALA A 132 0.30 -6.84 18.53
CA ALA A 132 -0.75 -7.24 17.59
C ALA A 132 -0.17 -7.99 16.37
N HIS A 133 1.00 -7.56 15.88
CA HIS A 133 1.76 -8.24 14.83
C HIS A 133 2.24 -9.63 15.28
N ALA A 134 2.84 -9.72 16.47
CA ALA A 134 3.27 -11.00 17.04
C ALA A 134 2.12 -11.99 17.20
N ASP A 135 0.99 -11.53 17.73
CA ASP A 135 -0.20 -12.35 17.91
C ASP A 135 -0.73 -12.84 16.56
N ALA A 136 -0.82 -11.93 15.57
CA ALA A 136 -1.25 -12.27 14.22
C ALA A 136 -0.39 -13.37 13.60
N PHE A 137 0.93 -13.33 13.77
CA PHE A 137 1.87 -14.32 13.20
C PHE A 137 2.22 -15.48 14.14
N ARG A 138 1.68 -15.51 15.36
CA ARG A 138 1.97 -16.51 16.42
C ARG A 138 3.46 -16.63 16.69
N GLN A 139 4.12 -15.48 16.85
CA GLN A 139 5.55 -15.38 17.08
C GLN A 139 5.84 -14.40 18.23
N PRO A 140 7.06 -14.41 18.80
CA PRO A 140 7.45 -13.39 19.76
C PRO A 140 7.38 -11.98 19.17
N PRO A 141 7.03 -10.95 19.96
CA PRO A 141 7.14 -9.56 19.54
C PRO A 141 8.55 -9.23 19.06
N LEU A 142 8.61 -8.42 18.00
CA LEU A 142 9.86 -7.83 17.57
C LEU A 142 10.31 -6.78 18.60
N ASP A 143 11.62 -6.56 18.72
CA ASP A 143 12.12 -5.42 19.50
C ASP A 143 11.92 -4.10 18.74
N GLN A 144 12.09 -4.14 17.42
CA GLN A 144 11.91 -3.02 16.52
C GLN A 144 11.50 -3.45 15.11
N LEU A 145 10.80 -2.57 14.39
CA LEU A 145 10.53 -2.77 12.97
C LEU A 145 11.80 -2.52 12.14
N PRO A 146 12.12 -3.37 11.15
CA PRO A 146 13.16 -3.07 10.18
C PRO A 146 12.76 -1.85 9.33
N ALA A 147 13.64 -0.85 9.27
CA ALA A 147 13.36 0.43 8.59
C ALA A 147 13.25 0.31 7.06
N VAL A 148 14.13 -0.50 6.46
CA VAL A 148 14.24 -0.70 5.02
C VAL A 148 14.69 -2.14 4.76
N PRO A 149 14.41 -2.70 3.57
CA PRO A 149 13.77 -2.06 2.42
C PRO A 149 12.24 -2.22 2.40
N VAL A 150 11.52 -1.21 1.88
CA VAL A 150 10.04 -1.17 1.80
C VAL A 150 9.54 -1.89 0.54
N ARG A 151 8.71 -2.92 0.72
CA ARG A 151 8.10 -3.67 -0.41
C ARG A 151 6.95 -2.90 -1.02
N ARG A 152 6.75 -3.09 -2.33
CA ARG A 152 5.72 -2.41 -3.13
C ARG A 152 4.82 -3.42 -3.81
N ILE A 153 3.52 -3.21 -3.73
CA ILE A 153 2.50 -4.02 -4.38
C ILE A 153 1.56 -3.07 -5.13
N VAL A 154 1.24 -3.44 -6.37
CA VAL A 154 0.09 -2.89 -7.08
C VAL A 154 -1.01 -3.94 -7.07
N MET A 155 -2.17 -3.55 -6.57
CA MET A 155 -3.34 -4.41 -6.48
C MET A 155 -4.44 -3.86 -7.38
N ALA A 156 -5.08 -4.73 -8.15
CA ALA A 156 -6.24 -4.33 -8.95
C ALA A 156 -7.21 -5.49 -9.16
N GLU A 157 -8.46 -5.20 -9.52
CA GLU A 157 -9.39 -6.27 -9.94
C GLU A 157 -8.91 -6.91 -11.24
N LYS A 158 -8.41 -6.07 -12.15
CA LYS A 158 -7.94 -6.51 -13.45
C LYS A 158 -6.72 -5.73 -13.92
N PHE A 159 -5.73 -6.48 -14.41
CA PHE A 159 -4.63 -5.97 -15.20
C PHE A 159 -4.87 -6.35 -16.66
N GLU A 160 -4.98 -5.38 -17.56
CA GLU A 160 -5.09 -5.64 -18.99
C GLU A 160 -3.71 -5.67 -19.67
N THR A 161 -3.70 -5.86 -21.00
CA THR A 161 -2.50 -6.14 -21.78
C THR A 161 -1.42 -5.06 -21.59
N GLY A 162 -0.18 -5.51 -21.38
CA GLY A 162 1.01 -4.64 -21.30
C GLY A 162 1.41 -4.19 -19.89
N PHE A 163 0.62 -4.45 -18.84
CA PHE A 163 1.04 -4.15 -17.47
C PHE A 163 2.24 -4.99 -17.02
N ALA A 164 2.31 -6.26 -17.43
CA ALA A 164 3.45 -7.14 -17.16
C ALA A 164 4.75 -6.58 -17.74
N ASP A 165 4.70 -5.99 -18.95
CA ASP A 165 5.86 -5.35 -19.57
C ASP A 165 6.29 -4.10 -18.79
N VAL A 166 5.33 -3.29 -18.33
CA VAL A 166 5.61 -2.13 -17.47
C VAL A 166 6.32 -2.57 -16.19
N LEU A 167 5.83 -3.60 -15.51
CA LEU A 167 6.47 -4.12 -14.29
C LEU A 167 7.87 -4.68 -14.58
N SER A 168 8.01 -5.44 -15.66
CA SER A 168 9.31 -5.98 -16.08
C SER A 168 10.33 -4.87 -16.29
N VAL A 169 9.96 -3.83 -17.05
CA VAL A 169 10.84 -2.68 -17.30
C VAL A 169 11.11 -1.91 -16.00
N MET A 170 10.10 -1.66 -15.17
CA MET A 170 10.26 -0.95 -13.90
C MET A 170 11.25 -1.65 -12.97
N ASN A 171 11.17 -2.97 -12.87
CA ASN A 171 12.00 -3.77 -11.96
C ASN A 171 13.41 -4.03 -12.51
N ALA A 172 13.61 -4.00 -13.83
CA ALA A 172 14.90 -4.27 -14.47
C ALA A 172 15.72 -3.01 -14.78
N SER A 173 15.11 -1.81 -14.74
CA SER A 173 15.76 -0.56 -15.14
C SER A 173 16.48 0.12 -13.98
N THR A 174 17.63 0.72 -14.30
CA THR A 174 18.32 1.70 -13.45
C THR A 174 17.51 3.02 -13.34
N PRO A 175 17.76 3.85 -12.31
CA PRO A 175 17.14 5.18 -12.21
C PRO A 175 17.30 6.02 -13.49
N GLU A 176 18.47 6.03 -14.11
CA GLU A 176 18.74 6.82 -15.33
C GLU A 176 17.92 6.32 -16.52
N GLN A 177 17.79 5.00 -16.66
CA GLN A 177 16.94 4.39 -17.69
C GLN A 177 15.47 4.75 -17.46
N LEU A 178 14.99 4.67 -16.21
CA LEU A 178 13.63 5.05 -15.84
C LEU A 178 13.36 6.52 -16.14
N THR A 179 14.26 7.44 -15.78
CA THR A 179 14.13 8.87 -16.12
C THR A 179 13.95 9.06 -17.63
N LYS A 180 14.77 8.40 -18.45
CA LYS A 180 14.67 8.48 -19.92
C LYS A 180 13.33 7.95 -20.43
N ILE A 181 12.87 6.81 -19.93
CA ILE A 181 11.60 6.19 -20.34
C ILE A 181 10.42 7.08 -19.93
N LEU A 182 10.36 7.45 -18.65
CA LEU A 182 9.27 8.21 -18.03
C LEU A 182 9.17 9.65 -18.54
N SER A 183 10.28 10.24 -19.00
CA SER A 183 10.27 11.58 -19.62
C SER A 183 9.32 11.68 -20.84
N ARG A 184 9.03 10.56 -21.50
CA ARG A 184 8.06 10.47 -22.61
C ARG A 184 6.61 10.56 -22.14
N TYR A 185 6.36 10.31 -20.85
CA TYR A 185 5.04 10.25 -20.23
C TYR A 185 4.77 11.40 -19.24
N LYS A 186 5.69 12.37 -19.13
CA LYS A 186 5.77 13.46 -18.11
C LYS A 186 4.54 14.37 -17.90
N ARG A 187 3.43 14.13 -18.58
CA ARG A 187 2.17 14.89 -18.45
C ARG A 187 1.26 14.37 -17.33
N THR A 188 1.64 13.34 -16.58
CA THR A 188 0.84 12.82 -15.45
C THR A 188 1.47 13.19 -14.11
N GLY A 189 0.62 13.48 -13.12
CA GLY A 189 1.06 13.96 -11.80
C GLY A 189 1.97 12.97 -11.07
N GLU A 190 1.65 11.68 -11.08
CA GLU A 190 2.45 10.65 -10.37
C GLU A 190 3.81 10.39 -11.02
N ILE A 191 3.88 10.39 -12.36
CA ILE A 191 5.16 10.24 -13.04
C ILE A 191 6.06 11.44 -12.77
N LYS A 192 5.50 12.65 -12.80
CA LYS A 192 6.25 13.85 -12.42
C LYS A 192 6.75 13.75 -10.97
N ARG A 193 5.87 13.42 -10.03
CA ARG A 193 6.23 13.24 -8.62
C ARG A 193 7.38 12.25 -8.45
N TYR A 194 7.31 11.10 -9.10
CA TYR A 194 8.37 10.09 -9.05
C TYR A 194 9.70 10.62 -9.60
N LEU A 195 9.68 11.36 -10.71
CA LEU A 195 10.88 11.96 -11.31
C LEU A 195 11.46 13.12 -10.48
N ASP A 196 10.65 13.78 -9.66
CA ASP A 196 11.07 14.86 -8.77
C ASP A 196 11.70 14.33 -7.46
N LEU A 197 11.71 13.01 -7.23
CA LEU A 197 12.36 12.40 -6.07
C LEU A 197 13.89 12.55 -6.15
N PRO A 198 14.57 12.77 -5.01
CA PRO A 198 16.02 12.71 -4.98
C PRO A 198 16.48 11.30 -5.39
N PRO A 199 17.56 11.17 -6.16
CA PRO A 199 18.12 9.87 -6.50
C PRO A 199 18.76 9.26 -5.25
N ASP A 200 18.00 8.45 -4.51
CA ASP A 200 18.52 7.70 -3.36
C ASP A 200 18.23 6.19 -3.51
N PRO A 201 19.21 5.40 -3.99
CA PRO A 201 19.05 3.96 -4.19
C PRO A 201 19.02 3.15 -2.89
N ALA A 202 19.34 3.73 -1.73
CA ALA A 202 19.41 2.98 -0.46
C ALA A 202 18.03 2.77 0.20
N MET A 203 17.00 3.53 -0.19
CA MET A 203 15.73 3.59 0.54
C MET A 203 14.55 2.89 -0.14
N VAL A 204 14.67 2.53 -1.42
CA VAL A 204 13.63 1.78 -2.12
C VAL A 204 14.13 0.38 -2.41
N ASP A 205 13.38 -0.59 -1.94
CA ASP A 205 13.60 -1.96 -2.32
C ASP A 205 13.48 -2.14 -3.83
N MET A 206 14.60 -2.46 -4.48
CA MET A 206 14.61 -2.87 -5.88
C MET A 206 13.98 -4.25 -6.09
N ARG A 207 13.50 -4.92 -5.01
CA ARG A 207 12.64 -6.11 -5.15
C ARG A 207 11.44 -5.77 -6.06
N PRO A 208 11.02 -6.75 -6.87
CA PRO A 208 10.02 -6.52 -7.89
C PRO A 208 8.71 -6.05 -7.29
N ILE A 209 8.12 -5.01 -7.89
CA ILE A 209 6.73 -4.65 -7.61
C ILE A 209 5.86 -5.86 -7.97
N LEU A 210 5.07 -6.34 -7.01
CA LEU A 210 4.15 -7.45 -7.22
C LEU A 210 2.81 -6.95 -7.76
N ALA A 211 2.26 -7.66 -8.74
CA ALA A 211 0.88 -7.51 -9.18
C ALA A 211 0.00 -8.54 -8.46
N VAL A 212 -1.06 -8.09 -7.81
CA VAL A 212 -2.02 -8.98 -7.13
C VAL A 212 -3.42 -8.68 -7.65
N THR A 213 -4.12 -9.69 -8.17
CA THR A 213 -5.54 -9.56 -8.51
C THR A 213 -6.40 -9.71 -7.26
N THR A 214 -7.48 -8.93 -7.14
CA THR A 214 -8.37 -9.03 -5.98
C THR A 214 -9.12 -10.37 -5.91
N ASP A 215 -9.31 -11.03 -7.05
CA ASP A 215 -9.96 -12.34 -7.15
C ASP A 215 -9.20 -13.47 -6.42
N GLY A 216 -7.91 -13.27 -6.13
CA GLY A 216 -7.08 -14.21 -5.38
C GLY A 216 -7.02 -13.95 -3.87
N ILE A 217 -7.70 -12.92 -3.36
CA ILE A 217 -7.57 -12.46 -1.96
C ILE A 217 -8.56 -13.16 -1.01
N GLY A 218 -9.39 -14.07 -1.52
CA GLY A 218 -10.43 -14.71 -0.71
C GLY A 218 -11.43 -13.66 -0.25
N TRP A 219 -12.31 -13.25 -1.16
CA TRP A 219 -13.47 -12.47 -0.76
C TRP A 219 -14.23 -13.26 0.31
N PRO A 220 -14.56 -12.70 1.48
CA PRO A 220 -15.61 -13.31 2.28
C PRO A 220 -16.81 -13.40 1.34
N GLU A 221 -17.32 -14.62 1.11
CA GLU A 221 -18.60 -14.80 0.44
C GLU A 221 -19.54 -13.81 1.11
N ALA A 222 -20.15 -12.91 0.31
CA ALA A 222 -21.08 -11.94 0.84
C ALA A 222 -22.05 -12.72 1.72
N ALA A 223 -22.05 -12.45 3.03
CA ALA A 223 -22.99 -13.07 3.92
C ALA A 223 -24.36 -12.81 3.30
N ALA A 224 -25.02 -13.88 2.85
CA ALA A 224 -26.35 -13.79 2.27
C ALA A 224 -27.26 -13.25 3.38
N GLY A 225 -27.49 -11.95 3.35
CA GLY A 225 -28.39 -11.19 4.21
C GLY A 225 -29.59 -10.74 3.41
#